data_AF-A0A6I3CRD3-F1
#
_entry.id   AF-A0A6I3CRD3-F1
#
_cell.length_a   1.000
_cell.length_b   1.000
_cell.length_c   1.000
_cell.angle_alpha   90.00
_cell.angle_beta   90.00
_cell.angle_gamma   90.00
#
_symmetry.space_group_name_H-M   'P 1'
#
loop_
_entity.id
_entity.type
_entity.pdbx_description
1 polymer ?
#
loop_
_entity_poly.entity_id
_entity_poly.type
_entity_poly.pdbx_seq_one_letter_code
_entity_poly.pdbx_strand_id
1 'polypeptide(L)'
;SAGLDRVFNVLRQPYTEEPTNWSRRYKANVEKLASGDVIKVAEVVRDLYRRDLDRGLSAGEKRMLSKAKQILVSELALAERTDEEKAGVMLDEVLAS
;
A
#
# COMPACT_ATOMS: atom_id res chain seq x y z
N SER A 1 8.17 -12.66 -10.17
CA SER A 1 9.60 -12.31 -10.14
C SER A 1 10.04 -12.12 -8.70
N ALA A 2 11.33 -12.25 -8.34
CA ALA A 2 11.77 -12.15 -6.94
C ALA A 2 11.41 -10.82 -6.23
N GLY A 3 11.25 -9.72 -6.99
CA GLY A 3 10.77 -8.43 -6.47
C GLY A 3 9.28 -8.41 -6.17
N LEU A 4 8.47 -9.07 -7.01
CA LEU A 4 7.02 -9.16 -6.82
C LEU A 4 6.66 -10.02 -5.60
N ASP A 5 7.36 -11.13 -5.40
CA ASP A 5 7.15 -12.00 -4.24
C ASP A 5 7.38 -11.23 -2.93
N ARG A 6 8.36 -10.32 -2.93
CA ARG A 6 8.61 -9.42 -1.80
C ARG A 6 7.46 -8.43 -1.57
N VAL A 7 6.90 -7.84 -2.63
CA VAL A 7 5.74 -6.94 -2.53
C VAL A 7 4.55 -7.68 -1.90
N PHE A 8 4.20 -8.86 -2.40
CA PHE A 8 3.10 -9.63 -1.84
C PHE A 8 3.35 -10.09 -0.41
N ASN A 9 4.59 -10.47 -0.08
CA ASN A 9 4.95 -10.79 1.30
C ASN A 9 4.74 -9.59 2.23
N VAL A 10 5.12 -8.39 1.82
CA VAL A 10 4.90 -7.16 2.60
C VAL A 10 3.42 -6.90 2.81
N LEU A 11 2.60 -7.00 1.76
CA LEU A 11 1.16 -6.79 1.83
C LEU A 11 0.47 -7.77 2.80
N ARG A 12 0.91 -9.03 2.83
CA ARG A 12 0.36 -10.09 3.70
C ARG A 12 0.86 -10.06 5.15
N GLN A 13 2.03 -9.48 5.42
CA GLN A 13 2.55 -9.39 6.78
C GLN A 13 1.55 -8.70 7.70
N PRO A 14 1.29 -9.17 8.93
CA PRO A 14 0.32 -8.57 9.84
C PRO A 14 0.63 -7.10 10.12
N TYR A 15 -0.38 -6.33 10.55
CA TYR A 15 -0.20 -4.93 10.89
C TYR A 15 0.80 -4.81 12.04
N THR A 16 1.87 -4.05 11.82
CA THR A 16 2.77 -3.66 12.90
C THR A 16 2.25 -2.35 13.50
N GLU A 17 2.10 -2.32 14.82
CA GLU A 17 1.59 -1.16 15.53
C GLU A 17 2.40 0.11 15.20
N GLU A 18 1.70 1.14 14.70
CA GLU A 18 2.31 2.42 14.33
C GLU A 18 2.40 3.38 15.52
N PRO A 19 3.29 4.40 15.45
CA PRO A 19 3.33 5.46 16.44
C PRO A 19 1.95 6.11 16.62
N THR A 20 1.54 6.31 17.88
CA THR A 20 0.25 6.93 18.23
C THR A 20 0.09 8.35 17.67
N ASN A 21 1.20 9.04 17.35
CA ASN A 21 1.19 10.39 16.81
C ASN A 21 0.90 10.41 15.30
N TRP A 22 -0.34 10.83 14.97
CA TRP A 22 -0.85 10.96 13.62
C TRP A 22 0.05 11.78 12.67
N SER A 23 0.55 12.94 13.11
CA SER A 23 1.29 13.84 12.21
C SER A 23 2.63 13.24 11.79
N ARG A 24 3.28 12.52 12.71
CA ARG A 24 4.53 11.79 12.44
C ARG A 24 4.30 10.65 11.46
N ARG A 25 3.23 9.86 11.64
CA ARG A 25 2.87 8.82 10.68
C ARG A 25 2.59 9.39 9.30
N TYR A 26 1.73 10.40 9.21
CA TYR A 26 1.36 10.99 7.94
C TYR A 26 2.61 11.46 7.17
N LYS A 27 3.53 12.15 7.87
CA LYS A 27 4.81 12.57 7.29
C LYS A 27 5.66 11.37 6.83
N ALA A 28 5.78 10.32 7.65
CA ALA A 28 6.53 9.13 7.29
C ALA A 28 5.95 8.44 6.03
N ASN A 29 4.62 8.37 5.90
CA ASN A 29 3.98 7.80 4.72
C ASN A 29 4.21 8.67 3.47
N VAL A 30 4.20 10.00 3.60
CA VAL A 30 4.60 10.90 2.50
C VAL A 30 6.04 10.62 2.06
N GLU A 31 6.98 10.49 3.00
CA GLU A 31 8.39 10.20 2.71
C GLU A 31 8.57 8.84 2.03
N LYS A 32 7.85 7.81 2.49
CA LYS A 32 7.82 6.49 1.85
C LYS A 32 7.35 6.58 0.39
N LEU A 33 6.23 7.28 0.14
CA LEU A 33 5.71 7.45 -1.21
C LEU A 33 6.64 8.26 -2.13
N ALA A 34 7.33 9.27 -1.58
CA ALA A 34 8.27 10.09 -2.34
C ALA A 34 9.57 9.34 -2.71
N SER A 35 9.87 8.22 -2.04
CA SER A 35 11.12 7.48 -2.26
C SER A 35 11.17 6.70 -3.58
N GLY A 36 10.03 6.43 -4.21
CA GLY A 36 9.93 5.59 -5.41
C GLY A 36 10.18 4.09 -5.16
N ASP A 37 10.41 3.67 -3.92
CA ASP A 37 10.62 2.27 -3.56
C ASP A 37 9.26 1.56 -3.45
N VAL A 38 8.99 0.62 -4.38
CA VAL A 38 7.74 -0.15 -4.44
C VAL A 38 7.45 -0.92 -3.14
N ILE A 39 8.49 -1.35 -2.41
CA ILE A 39 8.32 -2.02 -1.13
C ILE A 39 7.74 -1.06 -0.09
N LYS A 40 8.25 0.17 -0.05
CA LYS A 40 7.73 1.21 0.86
C LYS A 40 6.33 1.67 0.46
N VAL A 41 6.02 1.69 -0.83
CA VAL A 41 4.65 1.95 -1.31
C VAL A 41 3.71 0.84 -0.82
N ALA A 42 4.11 -0.43 -0.92
CA ALA A 42 3.33 -1.57 -0.43
C ALA A 42 3.08 -1.52 1.08
N GLU A 43 4.06 -1.09 1.88
CA GLU A 43 3.86 -0.84 3.32
C GLU A 43 2.77 0.22 3.56
N VAL A 44 2.81 1.36 2.84
CA VAL A 44 1.82 2.43 3.00
C VAL A 44 0.42 1.94 2.64
N VAL A 45 0.27 1.20 1.53
CA VAL A 45 -1.01 0.62 1.11
C VAL A 45 -1.55 -0.31 2.20
N ARG A 46 -0.72 -1.25 2.66
CA ARG A 46 -1.08 -2.22 3.68
C ARG A 46 -1.52 -1.56 4.99
N ASP A 47 -0.71 -0.64 5.49
CA ASP A 47 -0.93 -0.02 6.81
C ASP A 47 -2.18 0.86 6.80
N LEU A 48 -2.39 1.65 5.74
CA LEU A 48 -3.59 2.48 5.59
C LEU A 48 -4.85 1.65 5.33
N TYR A 49 -4.77 0.59 4.52
CA TYR A 49 -5.91 -0.29 4.25
C TYR A 49 -6.44 -0.93 5.53
N ARG A 50 -5.55 -1.51 6.35
CA ARG A 50 -5.93 -2.13 7.63
C ARG A 50 -6.47 -1.13 8.63
N ARG A 51 -5.87 0.05 8.66
CA ARG A 51 -6.35 1.13 9.51
C ARG A 51 -7.77 1.57 9.12
N ASP A 52 -8.07 1.63 7.82
CA ASP A 52 -9.41 1.97 7.35
C ASP A 52 -10.45 0.93 7.82
N LEU A 53 -10.09 -0.36 7.78
CA LEU A 53 -10.94 -1.45 8.28
C LEU A 53 -11.16 -1.42 9.80
N ASP A 54 -10.14 -1.06 10.59
CA ASP A 54 -10.22 -1.06 12.05
C ASP A 54 -10.90 0.20 12.61
N ARG A 55 -10.46 1.39 12.19
CA ARG A 55 -10.86 2.67 12.83
C ARG A 55 -11.24 3.77 11.84
N GLY A 56 -11.10 3.52 10.54
CA GLY A 56 -11.28 4.49 9.48
C GLY A 56 -10.10 5.45 9.28
N LEU A 57 -10.09 6.08 8.11
CA LEU A 57 -9.10 7.08 7.71
C LEU A 57 -9.65 8.52 7.66
N SER A 58 -8.79 9.49 7.95
CA SER A 58 -9.07 10.90 7.63
C SER A 58 -9.12 11.13 6.12
N ALA A 59 -9.70 12.26 5.68
CA ALA A 59 -9.77 12.59 4.24
C ALA A 59 -8.37 12.67 3.57
N GLY A 60 -7.35 13.12 4.32
CA GLY A 60 -5.97 13.15 3.83
C GLY A 60 -5.40 11.74 3.64
N GLU A 61 -5.61 10.86 4.62
CA GLU A 61 -5.17 9.47 4.56
C GLU A 61 -5.92 8.67 3.49
N LYS A 62 -7.22 8.92 3.28
CA LYS A 62 -7.97 8.29 2.18
C LYS A 62 -7.39 8.65 0.81
N ARG A 63 -7.07 9.93 0.59
CA ARG A 63 -6.39 10.37 -0.64
C ARG A 63 -5.01 9.73 -0.78
N MET A 64 -4.27 9.62 0.32
CA MET A 64 -2.96 8.98 0.34
C MET A 64 -3.05 7.49 -0.01
N LEU A 65 -3.98 6.75 0.57
CA LEU A 65 -4.23 5.34 0.26
C LEU A 65 -4.60 5.18 -1.22
N SER A 66 -5.51 6.00 -1.73
CA SER A 66 -5.91 5.94 -3.15
C SER A 66 -4.72 6.16 -4.09
N LYS A 67 -3.86 7.14 -3.78
CA LYS A 67 -2.63 7.40 -4.55
C LYS A 67 -1.63 6.25 -4.45
N ALA A 68 -1.42 5.72 -3.24
CA ALA A 68 -0.50 4.61 -3.00
C ALA A 68 -0.95 3.34 -3.75
N LYS A 69 -2.27 3.03 -3.73
CA LYS A 69 -2.85 1.94 -4.51
C LYS A 69 -2.62 2.13 -6.00
N GLN A 70 -2.87 3.33 -6.53
CA GLN A 70 -2.66 3.60 -7.96
C GLN A 70 -1.20 3.35 -8.38
N ILE A 71 -0.23 3.87 -7.62
CA ILE A 71 1.21 3.62 -7.89
C ILE A 71 1.49 2.12 -7.89
N LEU A 72 1.03 1.41 -6.86
CA LEU A 72 1.31 -0.02 -6.73
C LEU A 72 0.64 -0.83 -7.84
N VAL A 73 -0.58 -0.50 -8.24
CA VAL A 73 -1.29 -1.16 -9.35
C VAL A 73 -0.52 -0.98 -10.67
N SER A 74 -0.05 0.22 -10.98
CA SER A 74 0.73 0.46 -12.19
C SER A 74 2.04 -0.36 -12.20
N GLU A 75 2.74 -0.44 -11.06
CA GLU A 75 3.95 -1.27 -10.93
C GLU A 75 3.64 -2.77 -11.10
N LEU A 76 2.55 -3.26 -10.50
CA LEU A 76 2.10 -4.64 -10.63
C LEU A 76 1.71 -4.99 -12.08
N ALA A 77 0.97 -4.11 -12.74
CA ALA A 77 0.57 -4.27 -14.14
C ALA A 77 1.78 -4.38 -15.07
N LEU A 78 2.78 -3.52 -14.87
CA LEU A 78 4.05 -3.57 -15.60
C LEU A 78 4.84 -4.85 -15.32
N ALA A 79 4.95 -5.26 -14.05
CA ALA A 79 5.72 -6.44 -13.64
C ALA A 79 5.11 -7.75 -14.16
N GLU A 80 3.78 -7.88 -14.10
CA GLU A 80 3.04 -9.08 -14.51
C GLU A 80 2.59 -9.04 -15.98
N ARG A 81 2.92 -7.96 -16.72
CA ARG A 81 2.52 -7.75 -18.11
C ARG A 81 1.01 -7.90 -18.31
N THR A 82 0.26 -7.33 -17.39
CA THR A 82 -1.21 -7.34 -17.37
C THR A 82 -1.75 -5.91 -17.41
N ASP A 83 -3.06 -5.75 -17.49
CA ASP A 83 -3.73 -4.46 -17.40
C ASP A 83 -3.92 -4.01 -15.94
N GLU A 84 -4.11 -2.70 -15.73
CA GLU A 84 -4.28 -2.13 -14.38
C GLU A 84 -5.55 -2.64 -13.69
N GLU A 85 -6.58 -3.05 -14.45
CA GLU A 85 -7.80 -3.62 -13.89
C GLU A 85 -7.53 -4.95 -13.19
N LYS A 86 -6.88 -5.90 -13.88
CA LYS A 86 -6.48 -7.20 -13.30
C LYS A 86 -5.48 -7.03 -12.17
N ALA A 87 -4.51 -6.13 -12.31
CA ALA A 87 -3.55 -5.84 -11.25
C ALA A 87 -4.24 -5.25 -10.00
N GLY A 88 -5.27 -4.41 -10.20
CA GLY A 88 -6.12 -3.88 -9.14
C GLY A 88 -6.87 -4.97 -8.38
N VAL A 89 -7.52 -5.89 -9.11
CA VAL A 89 -8.20 -7.06 -8.51
C VAL A 89 -7.22 -7.90 -7.70
N MET A 90 -6.05 -8.20 -8.26
CA MET A 90 -5.01 -8.97 -7.57
C MET A 90 -4.53 -8.29 -6.28
N LEU A 91 -4.34 -6.96 -6.31
CA LEU A 91 -3.97 -6.21 -5.12
C LEU A 91 -5.07 -6.30 -4.04
N ASP A 92 -6.32 -6.15 -4.42
CA ASP A 92 -7.46 -6.21 -3.49
C ASP A 92 -7.63 -7.61 -2.88
N GLU A 93 -7.44 -8.67 -3.66
CA GLU A 93 -7.45 -10.06 -3.18
C GLU A 93 -6.34 -10.33 -2.15
N VAL A 94 -5.12 -9.83 -2.39
CA VAL A 94 -4.00 -9.98 -1.46
C VAL A 94 -4.17 -9.16 -0.19
N LEU A 95 -4.84 -7.99 -0.27
CA LEU A 95 -5.14 -7.17 0.91
C LEU A 95 -6.24 -7.78 1.78
N ALA A 96 -7.15 -8.55 1.18
CA ALA A 96 -8.25 -9.21 1.87
C ALA A 96 -7.89 -10.57 2.50
N SER A 97 -6.70 -11.13 2.20
CA SER A 97 -6.20 -12.40 2.75
C SER A 97 -5.53 -12.23 4.10
#